data_AF-A0A7X8M889-F1
#
_entry.id   AF-A0A7X8M889-F1
#
_cell.length_a   1.000
_cell.length_b   1.000
_cell.length_c   1.000
_cell.angle_alpha   90.00
_cell.angle_beta   90.00
_cell.angle_gamma   90.00
#
_symmetry.space_group_name_H-M   'P 1'
#
loop_
_entity.id
_entity.type
_entity.pdbx_description
1 polymer ?
#
loop_
_entity_poly.entity_id
_entity_poly.type
_entity_poly.pdbx_seq_one_letter_code
_entity_poly.pdbx_strand_id
1 'polypeptide(L)'
;MPMKKCVLDGRSFTSLNDVYDSLARQLDFPTHFGRNLDALWDVLTTDIPGPLSITWIAYRASRAALGPDYIKISRLLQAVARERDDVILRYR
;
A
#
# COMPACT_ATOMS: atom_id res chain seq x y z
N MET A 1 -12.96 2.17 -15.41
CA MET A 1 -11.87 1.17 -15.54
C MET A 1 -12.16 0.00 -14.61
N PRO A 2 -11.68 -1.23 -14.89
CA PRO A 2 -11.84 -2.34 -13.95
C PRO A 2 -11.07 -2.05 -12.65
N MET A 3 -11.58 -2.53 -11.52
CA MET A 3 -10.94 -2.36 -10.22
C MET A 3 -9.61 -3.11 -10.14
N LYS A 4 -8.52 -2.39 -9.83
CA LYS A 4 -7.22 -3.02 -9.55
C LYS A 4 -7.21 -3.57 -8.13
N LYS A 5 -6.76 -4.80 -7.97
CA LYS A 5 -6.70 -5.50 -6.69
C LYS A 5 -5.24 -5.75 -6.31
N CYS A 6 -4.87 -5.33 -5.10
CA CYS A 6 -3.56 -5.57 -4.52
C CYS A 6 -3.72 -6.38 -3.24
N VAL A 7 -2.92 -7.44 -3.11
CA VAL A 7 -2.84 -8.26 -1.89
C VAL A 7 -1.45 -8.09 -1.29
N LEU A 8 -1.42 -7.59 -0.05
CA LEU A 8 -0.22 -7.48 0.75
C LEU A 8 -0.18 -8.65 1.73
N ASP A 9 0.71 -9.62 1.49
CA ASP A 9 0.90 -10.74 2.42
C ASP A 9 1.90 -10.38 3.51
N GLY A 10 1.38 -10.15 4.71
CA GLY A 10 2.19 -9.70 5.80
C GLY A 10 3.26 -10.68 6.29
N ARG A 11 3.17 -11.96 5.88
CA ARG A 11 4.16 -13.00 6.21
C ARG A 11 5.43 -12.91 5.37
N SER A 12 5.37 -12.24 4.21
CA SER A 12 6.54 -12.09 3.32
C SER A 12 7.32 -10.80 3.54
N PHE A 13 6.90 -9.93 4.46
CA PHE A 13 7.53 -8.64 4.67
C PHE A 13 8.53 -8.69 5.82
N THR A 14 9.77 -8.35 5.49
CA THR A 14 10.91 -8.18 6.40
C THR A 14 11.35 -6.72 6.47
N SER A 15 10.98 -5.91 5.49
CA SER A 15 11.29 -4.49 5.41
C SER A 15 10.14 -3.68 4.80
N LEU A 16 10.17 -2.35 5.01
CA LEU A 16 9.24 -1.43 4.36
C LEU A 16 9.38 -1.46 2.83
N ASN A 17 10.59 -1.74 2.33
CA ASN A 17 10.86 -1.90 0.90
C ASN A 17 10.07 -3.07 0.29
N ASP A 18 9.88 -4.17 1.02
CA ASP A 18 9.10 -5.32 0.52
C ASP A 18 7.62 -4.92 0.28
N VAL A 19 7.10 -4.02 1.12
CA VAL A 19 5.74 -3.49 0.96
C VAL A 19 5.67 -2.58 -0.27
N TYR A 20 6.65 -1.69 -0.43
CA TYR A 20 6.78 -0.82 -1.59
C TYR A 20 6.87 -1.62 -2.89
N ASP A 21 7.68 -2.66 -2.94
CA ASP A 21 7.83 -3.53 -4.12
C ASP A 21 6.53 -4.27 -4.45
N SER A 22 5.84 -4.75 -3.42
CA SER A 22 4.56 -5.43 -3.57
C SER A 22 3.47 -4.51 -4.13
N LEU A 23 3.39 -3.26 -3.63
CA LEU A 23 2.48 -2.24 -4.14
C LEU A 23 2.83 -1.85 -5.58
N ALA A 24 4.09 -1.49 -5.82
CA ALA A 24 4.56 -1.03 -7.12
C ALA A 24 4.30 -2.04 -8.24
N ARG A 25 4.60 -3.32 -7.97
CA ARG A 25 4.38 -4.40 -8.93
C ARG A 25 2.91 -4.70 -9.20
N GLN A 26 2.04 -4.61 -8.18
CA GLN A 26 0.63 -5.00 -8.31
C GLN A 26 -0.27 -3.87 -8.80
N LEU A 27 0.13 -2.62 -8.59
CA LEU A 27 -0.64 -1.43 -8.96
C LEU A 27 -0.08 -0.71 -10.19
N ASP A 28 1.02 -1.22 -10.75
CA ASP A 28 1.75 -0.65 -11.89
C ASP A 28 2.23 0.78 -11.59
N PHE A 29 3.01 0.94 -10.51
CA PHE A 29 3.53 2.25 -10.14
C PHE A 29 4.43 2.84 -11.23
N PRO A 30 4.54 4.18 -11.31
CA PRO A 30 5.49 4.83 -12.21
C PRO A 30 6.94 4.44 -11.93
N THR A 31 7.77 4.44 -12.98
CA THR A 31 9.21 4.10 -12.88
C THR A 31 10.01 5.06 -12.00
N HIS A 32 9.49 6.26 -11.77
CA HIS A 32 10.12 7.29 -10.94
C HIS A 32 9.69 7.24 -9.46
N PHE A 33 9.03 6.16 -9.01
CA PHE A 33 8.59 6.03 -7.62
C PHE A 33 9.76 6.13 -6.62
N GLY A 34 9.74 7.18 -5.79
CA GLY A 34 10.85 7.58 -4.91
C GLY A 34 11.04 6.77 -3.62
N ARG A 35 10.28 5.69 -3.41
CA ARG A 35 10.43 4.73 -2.29
C ARG A 35 10.45 5.36 -0.88
N ASN A 36 9.61 6.36 -0.66
CA ASN A 36 9.36 6.95 0.65
C ASN A 36 7.85 7.18 0.83
N LEU A 37 7.43 7.59 2.03
CA LEU A 37 6.00 7.75 2.33
C LEU A 37 5.36 8.89 1.53
N ASP A 38 6.06 9.99 1.31
CA ASP A 38 5.53 11.12 0.54
C ASP A 38 5.33 10.72 -0.92
N ALA A 39 6.32 10.05 -1.53
CA ALA A 39 6.20 9.49 -2.87
C ALA A 39 5.10 8.42 -2.96
N LEU A 40 4.88 7.63 -1.90
CA LEU A 40 3.80 6.64 -1.89
C LEU A 40 2.43 7.32 -1.84
N TRP A 41 2.30 8.39 -1.08
CA TRP A 41 1.11 9.22 -1.05
C TRP A 41 0.80 9.74 -2.45
N ASP A 42 1.75 10.44 -3.07
CA ASP A 42 1.58 11.05 -4.40
C ASP A 42 1.15 10.03 -5.45
N VAL A 43 1.81 8.86 -5.47
CA VAL A 43 1.46 7.82 -6.43
C VAL A 43 0.03 7.30 -6.20
N LEU A 44 -0.34 7.02 -4.95
CA LEU A 44 -1.64 6.46 -4.63
C LEU A 44 -2.79 7.47 -4.73
N THR A 45 -2.53 8.77 -4.57
CA THR A 45 -3.59 9.80 -4.68
C THR A 45 -3.70 10.38 -6.07
N THR A 46 -2.59 10.46 -6.82
CA THR A 46 -2.50 11.29 -8.02
C THR A 46 -2.06 10.51 -9.25
N ASP A 47 -1.02 9.68 -9.16
CA ASP A 47 -0.36 9.15 -10.38
C ASP A 47 -1.05 7.91 -10.95
N ILE A 48 -1.81 7.16 -10.15
CA ILE A 48 -2.51 5.95 -10.63
C ILE A 48 -4.03 6.11 -10.65
N PRO A 49 -4.69 5.68 -11.74
CA PRO A 49 -6.15 5.68 -11.81
C PRO A 49 -6.71 4.58 -10.91
N GLY A 50 -7.89 4.83 -10.33
CA GLY A 50 -8.65 3.79 -9.64
C GLY A 50 -9.79 3.22 -10.50
N PRO A 51 -10.69 2.42 -9.89
CA PRO A 51 -10.78 2.12 -8.45
C PRO A 51 -9.72 1.12 -7.97
N LEU A 52 -9.31 1.23 -6.71
CA LEU A 52 -8.30 0.36 -6.08
C LEU A 52 -8.89 -0.44 -4.92
N SER A 53 -8.48 -1.69 -4.78
CA SER A 53 -8.79 -2.53 -3.62
C SER A 53 -7.51 -3.14 -3.05
N ILE A 54 -7.08 -2.65 -1.89
CA ILE A 54 -5.89 -3.11 -1.18
C ILE A 54 -6.33 -4.00 -0.02
N THR A 55 -5.90 -5.26 -0.01
CA THR A 55 -6.16 -6.20 1.09
C THR A 55 -4.85 -6.60 1.74
N TRP A 56 -4.67 -6.23 3.01
CA TRP A 56 -3.53 -6.62 3.81
C TRP A 56 -3.85 -7.85 4.64
N ILE A 57 -3.38 -9.01 4.19
CA ILE A 57 -3.57 -10.29 4.90
C ILE A 57 -2.43 -10.50 5.90
N ALA A 58 -2.71 -11.14 7.03
CA ALA A 58 -1.73 -11.41 8.07
C ALA A 58 -0.99 -10.13 8.53
N TYR A 59 -1.70 -9.00 8.61
CA TYR A 59 -1.11 -7.70 8.96
C TYR A 59 -0.39 -7.71 10.32
N ARG A 60 -0.79 -8.60 11.24
CA ARG A 60 -0.12 -8.80 12.53
C ARG A 60 1.32 -9.30 12.37
N ALA A 61 1.59 -10.13 11.35
CA ALA A 61 2.95 -10.55 11.02
C ALA A 61 3.79 -9.37 10.53
N SER A 62 3.24 -8.51 9.66
CA SER A 62 3.91 -7.26 9.27
C SER A 62 4.15 -6.33 10.44
N ARG A 63 3.18 -6.21 11.37
CA ARG A 63 3.34 -5.39 12.56
C ARG A 63 4.50 -5.87 13.44
N ALA A 64 4.65 -7.19 13.59
CA ALA A 64 5.75 -7.77 14.34
C ALA A 64 7.11 -7.59 13.62
N ALA A 65 7.13 -7.78 12.29
CA ALA A 65 8.37 -7.71 11.50
C ALA A 65 8.86 -6.28 11.25
N LEU A 66 7.96 -5.34 10.95
CA LEU A 66 8.30 -3.98 10.53
C LEU A 66 8.24 -2.95 11.67
N GLY A 67 7.62 -3.31 12.80
CA GLY A 67 7.54 -2.44 13.98
C GLY A 67 6.94 -1.04 13.68
N PRO A 68 7.66 0.06 13.99
CA PRO A 68 7.17 1.42 13.76
C PRO A 68 6.83 1.72 12.29
N ASP A 69 7.53 1.10 11.34
CA ASP A 69 7.31 1.38 9.92
C ASP A 69 5.97 0.84 9.44
N TYR A 70 5.51 -0.30 9.99
CA TYR A 70 4.14 -0.78 9.78
C TYR A 70 3.11 0.29 10.18
N ILE A 71 3.31 0.96 11.31
CA ILE A 71 2.37 1.98 11.80
C ILE A 71 2.29 3.14 10.82
N LYS A 72 3.44 3.60 10.30
CA LYS A 72 3.51 4.72 9.36
C LYS A 72 2.79 4.40 8.05
N ILE A 73 3.11 3.28 7.41
CA ILE A 73 2.50 2.90 6.13
C ILE A 73 1.03 2.52 6.29
N SER A 74 0.64 1.86 7.38
CA SER A 74 -0.75 1.53 7.66
C SER A 74 -1.60 2.79 7.81
N ARG A 75 -1.08 3.83 8.50
CA ARG A 75 -1.73 5.14 8.61
C ARG A 75 -1.83 5.83 7.25
N LEU A 76 -0.78 5.79 6.44
CA LEU A 76 -0.79 6.36 5.10
C LEU A 76 -1.87 5.71 4.23
N LEU A 77 -1.93 4.38 4.16
CA LEU A 77 -2.95 3.68 3.37
C LEU A 77 -4.37 3.98 3.87
N GLN A 78 -4.57 4.11 5.18
CA GLN A 78 -5.86 4.54 5.73
C GLN A 78 -6.23 5.97 5.34
N ALA A 79 -5.25 6.87 5.29
CA ALA A 79 -5.47 8.25 4.85
C ALA A 79 -5.79 8.32 3.35
N VAL A 80 -5.10 7.56 2.50
CA VAL A 80 -5.42 7.44 1.07
C VAL A 80 -6.86 6.95 0.88
N ALA A 81 -7.30 5.94 1.63
CA ALA A 81 -8.67 5.42 1.56
C ALA A 81 -9.74 6.38 2.10
N ARG A 82 -9.35 7.46 2.79
CA ARG A 82 -10.25 8.57 3.19
C ARG A 82 -10.27 9.68 2.15
N GLU A 83 -9.13 9.95 1.53
CA GLU A 83 -8.98 10.95 0.47
C GLU A 83 -9.69 10.53 -0.82
N ARG A 84 -9.63 9.24 -1.13
CA ARG A 84 -10.22 8.65 -2.34
C ARG A 84 -11.37 7.72 -2.01
N ASP A 85 -12.56 8.07 -2.49
CA ASP A 85 -13.78 7.25 -2.36
C ASP A 85 -13.72 5.95 -3.17
N ASP A 86 -12.86 5.91 -4.18
CA ASP A 86 -12.63 4.77 -5.06
C ASP A 86 -11.51 3.83 -4.56
N VAL A 87 -10.95 4.06 -3.36
CA VAL A 87 -9.94 3.21 -2.73
C VAL A 87 -10.54 2.46 -1.54
N ILE A 88 -10.51 1.13 -1.61
CA ILE A 88 -10.97 0.27 -0.53
C ILE A 88 -9.79 -0.44 0.13
N LEU A 89 -9.59 -0.18 1.42
CA LEU A 89 -8.57 -0.84 2.24
C LEU A 89 -9.19 -1.85 3.20
N ARG A 90 -8.68 -3.07 3.23
CA ARG A 90 -9.13 -4.13 4.15
C ARG A 90 -7.95 -4.79 4.85
N TYR A 91 -8.09 -5.05 6.14
CA TYR A 91 -7.13 -5.84 6.93
C TYR A 91 -7.75 -7.20 7.24
N ARG A 92 -7.00 -8.28 7.03
CA ARG A 92 -7.41 -9.67 7.28
C ARG A 92 -6.35 -10.43 8.07
#